data_AF-A0A8H4WIS0-F1
#
_entry.id   AF-A0A8H4WIS0-F1
#
_cell.length_a   1.000
_cell.length_b   1.000
_cell.length_c   1.000
_cell.angle_alpha   90.00
_cell.angle_beta   90.00
_cell.angle_gamma   90.00
#
_symmetry.space_group_name_H-M   'P 1'
#
loop_
_entity.id
_entity.type
_entity.pdbx_description
1 polymer ?
#
loop_
_entity_poly.entity_id
_entity_poly.type
_entity_poly.pdbx_seq_one_letter_code
_entity_poly.pdbx_strand_id
1 'polypeptide(L)'
;MGNESSTQVDESTSPTVLEARNIEAVAKYVKQHNVKKVVVMVGAGISTSAGIPDFRSPDTGIYANLANLDLPEPEAVFDISFFRQNPKPFYALAHELYPGRYRPTIVHSFVKLLYNKGMLLKHFTQNIDCLERQAGVPGEKIVEAHGSFASQRCIECKETFPDDEMHQMVSKGDVPHCHKCNGLVKPDIVFFGEALPSDFFDSRSLPEEADLCIVMGTSLSVQPFASLPSFVSPGVPRVLINMERVGGLGSRSDDVLVIGDCDAGVRKFAKAMGWGEELEALWEETNPDPQKRAEENAPLQTRDERLQDEVDRLTEEVDRTLGLTDAYQNKVREKLESHDKAHRQSEDLDHVFPHLARKLSH
;
A
#
# COMPACT_ATOMS: atom_id res chain seq x y z
N MET A 1 16.48 31.26 1.70
CA MET A 1 17.89 31.49 2.11
C MET A 1 18.47 30.15 2.54
N GLY A 2 19.70 29.83 2.10
CA GLY A 2 20.48 28.68 2.57
C GLY A 2 20.24 27.31 1.90
N ASN A 3 20.33 27.19 0.56
CA ASN A 3 20.73 25.90 -0.03
C ASN A 3 22.27 25.86 0.01
N GLU A 4 22.84 25.85 1.22
CA GLU A 4 24.27 25.65 1.37
C GLU A 4 24.56 24.21 0.92
N SER A 5 25.34 24.08 -0.14
CA SER A 5 25.87 22.81 -0.59
C SER A 5 26.62 22.18 0.58
N SER A 6 25.96 21.24 1.28
CA SER A 6 26.58 20.51 2.37
C SER A 6 27.76 19.73 1.79
N THR A 7 28.97 20.24 2.00
CA THR A 7 30.22 19.60 1.60
C THR A 7 30.26 18.22 2.22
N GLN A 8 30.51 17.21 1.38
CA GLN A 8 30.69 15.86 1.88
C GLN A 8 31.88 15.83 2.82
N VAL A 9 31.76 15.00 3.86
CA VAL A 9 32.94 14.58 4.57
C VAL A 9 33.79 13.76 3.60
N ASP A 10 35.06 14.12 3.47
CA ASP A 10 36.02 13.38 2.66
C ASP A 10 35.98 11.90 3.09
N GLU A 11 36.00 10.98 2.12
CA GLU A 11 35.98 9.54 2.37
C GLU A 11 37.17 9.08 3.25
N SER A 12 38.28 9.81 3.21
CA SER A 12 39.46 9.60 4.06
C SER A 12 39.26 10.02 5.52
N THR A 13 38.26 10.86 5.81
CA THR A 13 37.96 11.24 7.20
C THR A 13 37.36 10.04 7.90
N SER A 14 37.99 9.56 8.96
CA SER A 14 37.46 8.44 9.75
C SER A 14 36.21 8.85 10.54
N PRO A 15 35.23 7.95 10.75
CA PRO A 15 34.12 8.21 11.67
C PRO A 15 34.66 8.39 13.11
N THR A 16 33.92 9.12 13.95
CA THR A 16 34.36 9.42 15.32
C THR A 16 33.73 8.50 16.36
N VAL A 17 32.55 7.96 16.06
CA VAL A 17 31.73 7.14 16.95
C VAL A 17 31.52 5.74 16.38
N LEU A 18 31.26 5.65 15.08
CA LEU A 18 31.16 4.38 14.37
C LEU A 18 32.55 3.81 14.05
N GLU A 19 32.66 2.49 13.93
CA GLU A 19 33.91 1.86 13.45
C GLU A 19 34.10 1.98 11.94
N ALA A 20 33.00 2.13 11.19
CA ALA A 20 32.97 2.29 9.74
C ALA A 20 31.64 2.94 9.29
N ARG A 21 31.60 3.49 8.07
CA ARG A 21 30.37 4.06 7.48
C ARG A 21 29.54 3.01 6.76
N ASN A 22 29.09 1.97 7.49
CA ASN A 22 28.24 0.93 6.93
C ASN A 22 27.20 0.46 7.96
N ILE A 23 26.21 -0.29 7.48
CA ILE A 23 25.09 -0.78 8.30
C ILE A 23 25.56 -1.75 9.39
N GLU A 24 26.59 -2.53 9.12
CA GLU A 24 27.15 -3.49 10.07
C GLU A 24 27.75 -2.75 11.29
N ALA A 25 28.46 -1.65 11.06
CA ALA A 25 28.98 -0.78 12.11
C ALA A 25 27.87 -0.07 12.91
N VAL A 26 26.79 0.37 12.23
CA VAL A 26 25.61 0.93 12.92
C VAL A 26 24.96 -0.13 13.80
N ALA A 27 24.76 -1.35 13.30
CA ALA A 27 24.17 -2.44 14.08
C ALA A 27 25.03 -2.79 15.31
N LYS A 28 26.36 -2.77 15.16
CA LYS A 28 27.29 -2.94 16.27
C LYS A 28 27.18 -1.80 17.28
N TYR A 29 27.14 -0.55 16.83
CA TYR A 29 26.93 0.63 17.67
C TYR A 29 25.63 0.50 18.49
N VAL A 30 24.52 0.14 17.84
CA VAL A 30 23.22 -0.06 18.50
C VAL A 30 23.32 -1.09 19.64
N LYS A 31 24.01 -2.20 19.41
CA LYS A 31 24.21 -3.27 20.40
C LYS A 31 25.15 -2.84 21.54
N GLN A 32 26.27 -2.20 21.23
CA GLN A 32 27.31 -1.83 22.20
C GLN A 32 26.90 -0.67 23.10
N HIS A 33 26.19 0.31 22.55
CA HIS A 33 25.74 1.50 23.29
C HIS A 33 24.32 1.36 23.84
N ASN A 34 23.70 0.17 23.71
CA ASN A 34 22.35 -0.11 24.19
C ASN A 34 21.35 0.99 23.76
N VAL A 35 21.34 1.33 22.47
CA VAL A 35 20.47 2.36 21.89
C VAL A 35 19.00 2.07 22.24
N LYS A 36 18.28 3.07 22.76
CA LYS A 36 16.86 2.96 23.15
C LYS A 36 15.98 4.06 22.57
N LYS A 37 16.57 5.14 22.06
CA LYS A 37 15.85 6.29 21.52
C LYS A 37 16.16 6.45 20.03
N VAL A 38 15.46 5.68 19.20
CA VAL A 38 15.55 5.79 17.73
C VAL A 38 14.48 6.75 17.24
N VAL A 39 14.89 7.80 16.53
CA VAL A 39 13.98 8.64 15.75
C VAL A 39 14.01 8.21 14.31
N VAL A 40 12.83 8.04 13.73
CA VAL A 40 12.66 7.66 12.33
C VAL A 40 11.98 8.80 11.58
N MET A 41 12.47 9.17 10.41
CA MET A 41 11.92 10.23 9.56
C MET A 41 11.70 9.68 8.16
N VAL A 42 10.47 9.73 7.65
CA VAL A 42 10.12 9.09 6.37
C VAL A 42 9.31 9.98 5.45
N GLY A 43 9.33 9.64 4.16
CA GLY A 43 8.46 10.22 3.14
C GLY A 43 8.01 9.17 2.11
N ALA A 44 7.50 9.64 0.98
CA ALA A 44 6.75 8.80 0.05
C ALA A 44 7.52 7.58 -0.49
N GLY A 45 8.85 7.65 -0.55
CA GLY A 45 9.70 6.58 -1.03
C GLY A 45 9.63 5.29 -0.21
N ILE A 46 9.10 5.31 1.02
CA ILE A 46 8.87 4.08 1.80
C ILE A 46 7.58 3.35 1.41
N SER A 47 6.68 4.00 0.67
CA SER A 47 5.36 3.49 0.28
C SER A 47 5.29 3.10 -1.20
N THR A 48 6.32 3.39 -2.00
CA THR A 48 6.34 3.08 -3.44
C THR A 48 6.26 1.58 -3.73
N SER A 49 6.90 0.73 -2.92
CA SER A 49 6.82 -0.73 -3.06
C SER A 49 5.45 -1.31 -2.67
N ALA A 50 4.61 -0.53 -1.97
CA ALA A 50 3.21 -0.89 -1.73
C ALA A 50 2.33 -0.66 -2.98
N GLY A 51 2.86 -0.01 -4.02
CA GLY A 51 2.10 0.40 -5.20
C GLY A 51 1.43 1.77 -5.06
N ILE A 52 1.76 2.52 -3.99
CA ILE A 52 1.36 3.92 -3.86
C ILE A 52 2.35 4.75 -4.68
N PRO A 53 1.93 5.38 -5.79
CA PRO A 53 2.82 6.27 -6.51
C PRO A 53 3.25 7.41 -5.60
N ASP A 54 4.52 7.81 -5.68
CA ASP A 54 4.93 9.04 -5.02
C ASP A 54 4.29 10.25 -5.74
N PHE A 55 4.50 11.45 -5.21
CA PHE A 55 3.92 12.63 -5.85
C PHE A 55 4.69 13.03 -7.11
N ARG A 56 6.02 12.86 -7.12
CA ARG A 56 6.93 13.63 -7.99
C ARG A 56 7.65 12.81 -9.06
N SER A 57 7.64 11.48 -8.98
CA SER A 57 8.39 10.65 -9.92
C SER A 57 7.87 10.87 -11.34
N PRO A 58 8.78 11.05 -12.32
CA PRO A 58 8.40 11.11 -13.72
C PRO A 58 7.58 9.87 -14.12
N ASP A 59 6.55 10.08 -14.95
CA ASP A 59 5.65 9.07 -15.53
C ASP A 59 4.79 8.22 -14.58
N THR A 60 5.21 8.03 -13.34
CA THR A 60 4.54 7.16 -12.35
C THR A 60 3.94 7.92 -11.18
N GLY A 61 4.38 9.16 -10.93
CA GLY A 61 3.91 9.96 -9.81
C GLY A 61 2.47 10.45 -10.01
N ILE A 62 1.78 10.74 -8.91
CA ILE A 62 0.39 11.25 -8.91
C ILE A 62 0.25 12.45 -9.85
N TYR A 63 1.22 13.37 -9.85
CA TYR A 63 1.21 14.56 -10.71
C TYR A 63 1.23 14.27 -12.22
N ALA A 64 1.85 13.18 -12.66
CA ALA A 64 1.86 12.81 -14.08
C ALA A 64 0.46 12.39 -14.57
N ASN A 65 -0.34 11.78 -13.69
CA ASN A 65 -1.70 11.33 -13.99
C ASN A 65 -2.75 12.45 -13.92
N LEU A 66 -2.40 13.61 -13.35
CA LEU A 66 -3.28 14.75 -13.19
C LEU A 66 -3.29 15.69 -14.39
N ALA A 67 -2.51 15.43 -15.44
CA ALA A 67 -2.45 16.26 -16.65
C ALA A 67 -3.81 16.44 -17.35
N ASN A 68 -4.76 15.54 -17.10
CA ASN A 68 -6.14 15.62 -17.62
C ASN A 68 -7.06 16.54 -16.82
N LEU A 69 -6.66 16.94 -15.61
CA LEU A 69 -7.32 17.96 -14.82
C LEU A 69 -6.65 19.28 -15.21
N ASP A 70 -7.41 20.21 -15.79
CA ASP A 70 -6.96 21.52 -16.28
C ASP A 70 -6.44 22.40 -15.13
N LEU A 71 -5.28 22.02 -14.58
CA LEU A 71 -4.61 22.58 -13.42
C LEU A 71 -3.50 23.52 -13.89
N PRO A 72 -3.28 24.66 -13.20
CA PRO A 72 -2.19 25.56 -13.54
C PRO A 72 -0.82 24.90 -13.35
N GLU A 73 -0.68 24.10 -12.29
CA GLU A 73 0.46 23.24 -12.00
C GLU A 73 -0.08 22.00 -11.25
N PRO A 74 0.56 20.82 -11.34
CA PRO A 74 0.06 19.60 -10.69
C PRO A 74 -0.09 19.73 -9.16
N GLU A 75 0.79 20.48 -8.51
CA GLU A 75 0.76 20.75 -7.06
C GLU A 75 -0.49 21.54 -6.62
N ALA A 76 -1.16 22.25 -7.54
CA ALA A 76 -2.30 23.10 -7.23
C ALA A 76 -3.48 22.31 -6.62
N VAL A 77 -3.60 21.02 -6.92
CA VAL A 77 -4.63 20.15 -6.32
C VAL A 77 -4.51 20.05 -4.79
N PHE A 78 -3.30 20.27 -4.25
CA PHE A 78 -3.00 20.30 -2.82
C PHE A 78 -2.72 21.72 -2.31
N ASP A 79 -3.09 22.78 -3.03
CA ASP A 79 -2.98 24.16 -2.55
C ASP A 79 -4.30 24.64 -1.92
N ILE A 80 -4.24 25.22 -0.71
CA ILE A 80 -5.46 25.61 0.02
C ILE A 80 -6.21 26.76 -0.67
N SER A 81 -5.50 27.67 -1.35
CA SER A 81 -6.10 28.78 -2.06
C SER A 81 -6.81 28.30 -3.32
N PHE A 82 -6.22 27.32 -4.02
CA PHE A 82 -6.86 26.65 -5.14
C PHE A 82 -8.07 25.83 -4.68
N PHE A 83 -7.95 25.05 -3.61
CA PHE A 83 -9.05 24.25 -3.05
C PHE A 83 -10.28 25.10 -2.67
N ARG A 84 -10.05 26.29 -2.12
CA ARG A 84 -11.13 27.26 -1.83
C ARG A 84 -11.86 27.75 -3.07
N GLN A 85 -11.16 27.85 -4.21
CA GLN A 85 -11.72 28.31 -5.48
C GLN A 85 -12.39 27.17 -6.26
N ASN A 86 -11.72 26.02 -6.33
CA ASN A 86 -12.17 24.85 -7.07
C ASN A 86 -11.76 23.55 -6.33
N PRO A 87 -12.62 23.02 -5.45
CA PRO A 87 -12.32 21.81 -4.68
C PRO A 87 -12.50 20.50 -5.47
N LYS A 88 -13.17 20.54 -6.64
CA LYS A 88 -13.55 19.34 -7.38
C LYS A 88 -12.37 18.45 -7.81
N PRO A 89 -11.25 19.01 -8.32
CA PRO A 89 -10.09 18.19 -8.70
C PRO A 89 -9.54 17.37 -7.54
N PHE A 90 -9.51 17.94 -6.33
CA PHE A 90 -9.08 17.21 -5.14
C PHE A 90 -9.99 16.04 -4.84
N TYR A 91 -11.33 16.22 -4.85
CA TYR A 91 -12.24 15.11 -4.54
C TYR A 91 -12.31 14.04 -5.63
N ALA A 92 -12.08 14.40 -6.89
CA ALA A 92 -11.92 13.44 -7.98
C ALA A 92 -10.71 12.52 -7.71
N LEU A 93 -9.62 13.08 -7.19
CA LEU A 93 -8.43 12.33 -6.80
C LEU A 93 -8.57 11.63 -5.44
N ALA A 94 -9.28 12.22 -4.48
CA ALA A 94 -9.36 11.73 -3.11
C ALA A 94 -9.93 10.30 -3.04
N HIS A 95 -10.85 9.94 -3.94
CA HIS A 95 -11.34 8.57 -4.05
C HIS A 95 -10.19 7.56 -4.26
N GLU A 96 -9.19 7.91 -5.07
CA GLU A 96 -8.05 7.03 -5.35
C GLU A 96 -7.08 6.94 -4.17
N LEU A 97 -7.00 8.00 -3.36
CA LEU A 97 -6.07 8.13 -2.24
C LEU A 97 -6.59 7.56 -0.92
N TYR A 98 -7.85 7.14 -0.83
CA TYR A 98 -8.42 6.63 0.43
C TYR A 98 -7.65 5.40 0.95
N PRO A 99 -7.34 5.34 2.27
CA PRO A 99 -6.64 4.21 2.88
C PRO A 99 -7.36 2.87 2.71
N GLY A 100 -6.62 1.77 2.81
CA GLY A 100 -7.14 0.39 2.84
C GLY A 100 -6.98 -0.41 1.55
N ARG A 101 -6.46 0.21 0.48
CA ARG A 101 -6.12 -0.50 -0.77
C ARG A 101 -4.73 -1.13 -0.77
N TYR A 102 -3.84 -0.58 0.04
CA TYR A 102 -2.42 -0.88 -0.01
C TYR A 102 -1.97 -1.55 1.28
N ARG A 103 -1.08 -2.55 1.15
CA ARG A 103 -0.45 -3.23 2.29
C ARG A 103 0.78 -2.45 2.74
N PRO A 104 1.04 -2.31 4.05
CA PRO A 104 2.29 -1.75 4.55
C PRO A 104 3.52 -2.46 3.99
N THR A 105 4.61 -1.71 3.79
CA THR A 105 5.88 -2.24 3.29
C THR A 105 6.75 -2.85 4.40
N ILE A 106 7.90 -3.41 4.03
CA ILE A 106 8.89 -3.89 4.99
C ILE A 106 9.36 -2.76 5.90
N VAL A 107 9.53 -1.54 5.36
CA VAL A 107 9.95 -0.38 6.13
C VAL A 107 8.94 -0.05 7.25
N HIS A 108 7.64 -0.08 6.96
CA HIS A 108 6.59 0.15 7.97
C HIS A 108 6.66 -0.90 9.09
N SER A 109 6.85 -2.17 8.71
CA SER A 109 7.00 -3.29 9.65
C SER A 109 8.27 -3.16 10.50
N PHE A 110 9.34 -2.62 9.94
CA PHE A 110 10.56 -2.32 10.70
C PHE A 110 10.36 -1.21 11.74
N VAL A 111 9.58 -0.17 11.43
CA VAL A 111 9.21 0.85 12.42
C VAL A 111 8.39 0.23 13.55
N LYS A 112 7.43 -0.65 13.22
CA LYS A 112 6.70 -1.44 14.22
C LYS A 112 7.63 -2.32 15.05
N LEU A 113 8.63 -2.93 14.43
CA LEU A 113 9.61 -3.76 15.12
C LEU A 113 10.45 -2.95 16.12
N LEU A 114 10.90 -1.76 15.74
CA LEU A 114 11.58 -0.83 16.66
C LEU A 114 10.69 -0.47 17.86
N TYR A 115 9.39 -0.29 17.64
CA TYR A 115 8.44 -0.07 18.73
C TYR A 115 8.33 -1.30 19.64
N ASN A 116 8.11 -2.50 19.08
CA ASN A 116 7.99 -3.74 19.84
C ASN A 116 9.24 -4.04 20.69
N LYS A 117 10.41 -3.60 20.22
CA LYS A 117 11.70 -3.71 20.95
C LYS A 117 11.93 -2.60 21.98
N GLY A 118 11.00 -1.67 22.14
CA GLY A 118 11.11 -0.53 23.07
C GLY A 118 12.18 0.47 22.67
N MET A 119 12.50 0.57 21.37
CA MET A 119 13.55 1.43 20.83
C MET A 119 13.02 2.66 20.09
N LEU A 120 11.76 2.65 19.65
CA LEU A 120 11.19 3.77 18.91
C LEU A 120 10.87 4.95 19.86
N LEU A 121 11.64 6.04 19.75
CA LEU A 121 11.34 7.29 20.44
C LEU A 121 10.13 7.96 19.77
N LYS A 122 10.26 8.29 18.48
CA LYS A 122 9.21 8.93 17.67
C LYS A 122 9.44 8.64 16.19
N HIS A 123 8.35 8.54 15.44
CA HIS A 123 8.33 8.34 14.00
C HIS A 123 7.68 9.56 13.34
N PHE A 124 8.45 10.33 12.57
CA PHE A 124 7.97 11.46 11.80
C PHE A 124 7.72 11.01 10.37
N THR A 125 6.50 11.18 9.88
CA THR A 125 6.12 10.83 8.50
C THR A 125 5.61 12.05 7.75
N GLN A 126 6.02 12.17 6.49
CA GLN A 126 5.44 13.11 5.53
C GLN A 126 4.26 12.49 4.77
N ASN A 127 4.03 11.19 4.94
CA ASN A 127 3.00 10.45 4.23
C ASN A 127 1.64 10.67 4.87
N ILE A 128 0.61 10.50 4.05
CA ILE A 128 -0.80 10.66 4.43
C ILE A 128 -1.58 9.35 4.26
N ASP A 129 -0.91 8.26 3.87
CA ASP A 129 -1.48 6.97 3.45
C ASP A 129 -1.93 6.06 4.62
N CYS A 130 -1.59 6.44 5.85
CA CYS A 130 -1.90 5.73 7.09
C CYS A 130 -1.27 4.31 7.20
N LEU A 131 -0.28 3.96 6.37
CA LEU A 131 0.33 2.62 6.36
C LEU A 131 1.10 2.33 7.66
N GLU A 132 1.61 3.35 8.35
CA GLU A 132 2.26 3.21 9.65
C GLU A 132 1.29 2.68 10.71
N ARG A 133 0.05 3.21 10.71
CA ARG A 133 -1.02 2.77 11.62
C ARG A 133 -1.49 1.37 11.27
N GLN A 134 -1.61 1.06 9.98
CA GLN A 134 -1.95 -0.28 9.51
C GLN A 134 -0.87 -1.33 9.87
N ALA A 135 0.40 -0.94 9.88
CA ALA A 135 1.49 -1.77 10.41
C ALA A 135 1.46 -1.90 11.95
N GLY A 136 0.51 -1.27 12.64
CA GLY A 136 0.32 -1.36 14.07
C GLY A 136 1.24 -0.46 14.90
N VAL A 137 1.87 0.55 14.30
CA VAL A 137 2.61 1.58 15.05
C VAL A 137 1.60 2.43 15.84
N PRO A 138 1.74 2.55 17.17
CA PRO A 138 0.78 3.33 17.96
C PRO A 138 0.78 4.82 17.59
N GLY A 139 -0.41 5.44 17.62
CA GLY A 139 -0.58 6.83 17.20
C GLY A 139 0.28 7.82 17.99
N GLU A 140 0.50 7.59 19.29
CA GLU A 140 1.34 8.45 20.13
C GLU A 140 2.83 8.40 19.74
N LYS A 141 3.25 7.40 18.97
CA LYS A 141 4.61 7.31 18.41
C LYS A 141 4.74 8.00 17.06
N ILE A 142 3.64 8.31 16.38
CA ILE A 142 3.64 8.88 15.04
C ILE A 142 3.46 10.40 15.15
N VAL A 143 4.24 11.15 14.36
CA VAL A 143 3.95 12.54 13.99
C VAL A 143 3.64 12.54 12.51
N GLU A 144 2.37 12.72 12.19
CA GLU A 144 1.89 12.89 10.81
C GLU A 144 2.12 14.36 10.42
N ALA A 145 3.32 14.68 9.93
CA ALA A 145 3.74 16.06 9.70
C ALA A 145 2.87 16.76 8.67
N HIS A 146 2.39 16.02 7.67
CA HIS A 146 1.45 16.51 6.66
C HIS A 146 0.01 16.04 6.91
N GLY A 147 -0.30 15.64 8.16
CA GLY A 147 -1.61 15.12 8.52
C GLY A 147 -1.91 13.76 7.91
N SER A 148 -3.18 13.37 7.88
CA SER A 148 -3.60 12.06 7.36
C SER A 148 -5.07 12.04 6.95
N PHE A 149 -5.47 10.99 6.23
CA PHE A 149 -6.88 10.71 5.92
C PHE A 149 -7.65 10.10 7.10
N ALA A 150 -7.09 10.07 8.32
CA ALA A 150 -7.73 9.44 9.48
C ALA A 150 -8.93 10.23 10.04
N SER A 151 -9.03 11.53 9.73
CA SER A 151 -10.15 12.38 10.14
C SER A 151 -10.31 13.55 9.16
N GLN A 152 -11.43 14.28 9.28
CA GLN A 152 -11.78 15.41 8.42
C GLN A 152 -12.41 16.55 9.21
N ARG A 153 -12.12 17.79 8.78
CA ARG A 153 -12.62 19.01 9.42
C ARG A 153 -12.98 20.09 8.41
N CYS A 154 -13.89 20.96 8.83
CA CYS A 154 -14.18 22.19 8.12
C CYS A 154 -12.94 23.09 8.06
N ILE A 155 -12.60 23.64 6.90
CA ILE A 155 -11.44 24.52 6.74
C ILE A 155 -11.60 25.85 7.48
N GLU A 156 -12.85 26.29 7.73
CA GLU A 156 -13.16 27.56 8.39
C GLU A 156 -13.28 27.42 9.92
N CYS A 157 -14.24 26.63 10.38
CA CYS A 157 -14.58 26.56 11.81
C CYS A 157 -13.93 25.38 12.56
N LYS A 158 -13.17 24.53 11.84
CA LYS A 158 -12.48 23.34 12.36
C LYS A 158 -13.39 22.28 13.01
N GLU A 159 -14.70 22.38 12.82
CA GLU A 159 -15.67 21.35 13.23
C GLU A 159 -15.34 20.04 12.52
N THR A 160 -15.35 18.93 13.26
CA THR A 160 -15.16 17.59 12.72
C THR A 160 -16.32 17.18 11.83
N PHE A 161 -16.02 16.38 10.81
CA PHE A 161 -17.03 15.86 9.90
C PHE A 161 -17.10 14.32 9.97
N PRO A 162 -18.30 13.72 9.95
CA PRO A 162 -18.44 12.27 10.03
C PRO A 162 -17.75 11.54 8.88
N ASP A 163 -17.11 10.41 9.18
CA ASP A 163 -16.31 9.62 8.24
C ASP A 163 -17.15 8.87 7.21
N ASP A 164 -18.26 8.29 7.66
CA ASP A 164 -19.25 7.64 6.82
C ASP A 164 -19.88 8.61 5.81
N GLU A 165 -20.19 9.82 6.24
CA GLU A 165 -20.72 10.87 5.37
C GLU A 165 -19.66 11.34 4.36
N MET A 166 -18.42 11.55 4.81
CA MET A 166 -17.30 11.92 3.93
C MET A 166 -17.11 10.88 2.82
N HIS A 167 -17.02 9.60 3.18
CA HIS A 167 -16.89 8.51 2.21
C HIS A 167 -18.04 8.50 1.21
N GLN A 168 -19.29 8.61 1.67
CA GLN A 168 -20.46 8.63 0.80
C GLN A 168 -20.44 9.79 -0.20
N MET A 169 -20.02 10.98 0.23
CA MET A 169 -19.93 12.16 -0.63
C MET A 169 -18.81 12.00 -1.66
N VAL A 170 -17.61 11.59 -1.23
CA VAL A 170 -16.47 11.40 -2.15
C VAL A 170 -16.77 10.32 -3.18
N SER A 171 -17.40 9.19 -2.80
CA SER A 171 -17.78 8.13 -3.75
C SER A 171 -18.82 8.59 -4.78
N LYS A 172 -19.62 9.62 -4.48
CA LYS A 172 -20.57 10.23 -5.43
C LYS A 172 -19.96 11.35 -6.26
N GLY A 173 -18.73 11.78 -5.95
CA GLY A 173 -18.10 12.96 -6.55
C GLY A 173 -18.66 14.30 -6.02
N ASP A 174 -19.35 14.26 -4.87
CA ASP A 174 -19.92 15.45 -4.23
C ASP A 174 -18.87 16.15 -3.35
N VAL A 175 -19.03 17.47 -3.20
CA VAL A 175 -18.14 18.30 -2.35
C VAL A 175 -18.74 18.41 -0.93
N PRO A 176 -18.05 17.91 0.10
CA PRO A 176 -18.48 18.01 1.50
C PRO A 176 -18.49 19.45 2.04
N HIS A 177 -19.58 19.80 2.72
CA HIS A 177 -19.78 21.10 3.35
C HIS A 177 -20.16 20.93 4.83
N CYS A 178 -19.63 21.81 5.66
CA CYS A 178 -19.80 21.77 7.10
C CYS A 178 -21.24 22.05 7.51
N HIS A 179 -21.82 21.20 8.37
CA HIS A 179 -23.19 21.37 8.87
C HIS A 179 -23.41 22.65 9.69
N LYS A 180 -22.34 23.26 10.22
CA LYS A 180 -22.40 24.41 11.12
C LYS A 180 -22.25 25.76 10.41
N CYS A 181 -21.31 25.86 9.48
CA CYS A 181 -21.00 27.13 8.80
C CYS A 181 -21.07 27.06 7.27
N ASN A 182 -21.43 25.90 6.71
CA ASN A 182 -21.47 25.65 5.28
C ASN A 182 -20.12 25.86 4.55
N GLY A 183 -19.00 25.89 5.28
CA GLY A 183 -17.66 25.94 4.69
C GLY A 183 -17.20 24.57 4.17
N LEU A 184 -16.23 24.55 3.26
CA LEU A 184 -15.66 23.31 2.71
C LEU A 184 -15.04 22.44 3.81
N VAL A 185 -15.14 21.12 3.64
CA VAL A 185 -14.60 20.14 4.60
C VAL A 185 -13.63 19.22 3.90
N LYS A 186 -12.38 19.15 4.33
CA LYS A 186 -11.38 18.22 3.78
C LYS A 186 -10.85 17.26 4.85
N PRO A 187 -10.25 16.12 4.43
CA PRO A 187 -9.41 15.33 5.31
C PRO A 187 -8.35 16.19 5.99
N ASP A 188 -7.92 15.79 7.18
CA ASP A 188 -6.92 16.47 8.00
C ASP A 188 -5.49 16.29 7.44
N ILE A 189 -5.34 16.36 6.13
CA ILE A 189 -4.08 16.45 5.40
C ILE A 189 -3.69 17.93 5.22
N VAL A 190 -2.41 18.24 5.28
CA VAL A 190 -1.89 19.61 5.18
C VAL A 190 -1.71 19.98 3.73
N PHE A 191 -2.43 21.00 3.28
CA PHE A 191 -2.25 21.58 1.94
C PHE A 191 -1.11 22.61 1.94
N PHE A 192 -0.54 22.88 0.76
CA PHE A 192 0.32 24.03 0.57
C PHE A 192 -0.42 25.31 0.97
N GLY A 193 0.26 26.16 1.74
CA GLY A 193 -0.31 27.36 2.34
C GLY A 193 -0.93 27.13 3.73
N GLU A 194 -1.08 25.89 4.20
CA GLU A 194 -1.50 25.59 5.57
C GLU A 194 -0.31 25.43 6.53
N ALA A 195 -0.57 25.69 7.82
CA ALA A 195 0.37 25.36 8.88
C ALA A 195 0.36 23.85 9.15
N LEU A 196 1.54 23.29 9.46
CA LEU A 196 1.64 21.91 9.94
C LEU A 196 0.92 21.76 11.31
N PRO A 197 0.55 20.53 11.71
CA PRO A 197 -0.10 20.27 12.99
C PRO A 197 0.78 20.70 14.17
N SER A 198 0.16 21.11 15.28
CA SER A 198 0.90 21.53 16.49
C SER A 198 1.82 20.43 17.00
N ASP A 199 1.37 19.16 16.94
CA ASP A 199 2.15 18.00 17.37
C ASP A 199 3.51 17.88 16.66
N PHE A 200 3.61 18.35 15.41
CA PHE A 200 4.89 18.46 14.72
C PHE A 200 5.84 19.42 15.44
N PHE A 201 5.36 20.62 15.79
CA PHE A 201 6.18 21.64 16.45
C PHE A 201 6.50 21.27 17.89
N ASP A 202 5.55 20.64 18.59
CA ASP A 202 5.75 20.16 19.96
C ASP A 202 6.77 19.01 20.01
N SER A 203 6.83 18.19 18.96
CA SER A 203 7.74 17.04 18.86
C SER A 203 9.06 17.36 18.16
N ARG A 204 9.23 18.50 17.47
CA ARG A 204 10.37 18.75 16.55
C ARG A 204 11.75 18.72 17.21
N SER A 205 11.83 18.93 18.53
CA SER A 205 13.08 18.88 19.29
C SER A 205 13.42 17.48 19.82
N LEU A 206 12.50 16.51 19.76
CA LEU A 206 12.78 15.13 20.17
C LEU A 206 14.00 14.47 19.47
N PRO A 207 14.37 14.81 18.22
CA PRO A 207 15.62 14.34 17.64
C PRO A 207 16.88 14.70 18.43
N GLU A 208 16.85 15.75 19.27
CA GLU A 208 17.96 16.12 20.16
C GLU A 208 18.24 15.04 21.20
N GLU A 209 17.22 14.30 21.61
CA GLU A 209 17.29 13.20 22.59
C GLU A 209 17.60 11.84 21.97
N ALA A 210 17.71 11.73 20.64
CA ALA A 210 17.88 10.46 19.96
C ALA A 210 19.29 9.88 20.16
N ASP A 211 19.40 8.57 20.30
CA ASP A 211 20.68 7.84 20.23
C ASP A 211 20.99 7.40 18.78
N LEU A 212 19.99 7.42 17.90
CA LEU A 212 20.10 7.08 16.48
C LEU A 212 19.00 7.77 15.70
N CYS A 213 19.34 8.36 14.55
CA CYS A 213 18.37 8.87 13.59
C CYS A 213 18.40 8.04 12.30
N ILE A 214 17.23 7.58 11.84
CA ILE A 214 17.07 6.85 10.58
C ILE A 214 16.15 7.67 9.67
N VAL A 215 16.65 8.07 8.52
CA VAL A 215 15.92 8.82 7.49
C VAL A 215 15.72 7.92 6.28
N MET A 216 14.48 7.76 5.80
CA MET A 216 14.17 6.84 4.70
C MET A 216 13.19 7.41 3.69
N GLY A 217 13.39 7.14 2.40
CA GLY A 217 12.39 7.39 1.37
C GLY A 217 11.90 8.85 1.27
N THR A 218 12.73 9.84 1.56
CA THR A 218 12.35 11.27 1.51
C THR A 218 13.37 12.09 0.73
N SER A 219 12.89 13.09 -0.02
CA SER A 219 13.74 14.06 -0.70
C SER A 219 14.31 15.14 0.24
N LEU A 220 13.76 15.26 1.47
CA LEU A 220 14.05 16.36 2.40
C LEU A 220 13.99 17.75 1.75
N SER A 221 13.03 17.98 0.85
CA SER A 221 12.87 19.26 0.15
C SER A 221 11.79 20.18 0.74
N VAL A 222 10.89 19.63 1.56
CA VAL A 222 9.74 20.37 2.11
C VAL A 222 10.05 20.81 3.54
N GLN A 223 10.08 22.12 3.76
CA GLN A 223 10.19 22.71 5.09
C GLN A 223 8.82 22.77 5.78
N PRO A 224 8.76 22.68 7.12
CA PRO A 224 9.88 22.58 8.07
C PRO A 224 10.43 21.15 8.27
N PHE A 225 9.82 20.11 7.68
CA PHE A 225 10.23 18.71 7.89
C PHE A 225 11.69 18.45 7.53
N ALA A 226 12.16 19.02 6.42
CA ALA A 226 13.54 18.92 5.94
C ALA A 226 14.59 19.39 6.96
N SER A 227 14.20 20.19 7.96
CA SER A 227 15.10 20.64 9.03
C SER A 227 15.27 19.62 10.16
N LEU A 228 14.37 18.64 10.33
CA LEU A 228 14.42 17.69 11.46
C LEU A 228 15.78 16.99 11.64
N PRO A 229 16.48 16.53 10.58
CA PRO A 229 17.79 15.89 10.75
C PRO A 229 18.89 16.79 11.32
N SER A 230 18.70 18.13 11.35
CA SER A 230 19.68 19.06 11.92
C SER A 230 19.57 19.17 13.44
N PHE A 231 18.40 18.86 14.02
CA PHE A 231 18.17 18.79 15.47
C PHE A 231 18.84 17.58 16.12
N VAL A 232 19.28 16.59 15.33
CA VAL A 232 20.02 15.44 15.86
C VAL A 232 21.35 15.92 16.45
N SER A 233 21.59 15.60 17.71
CA SER A 233 22.78 15.99 18.46
C SER A 233 24.09 15.62 17.74
N PRO A 234 25.14 16.44 17.82
CA PRO A 234 26.47 16.07 17.33
C PRO A 234 26.94 14.75 17.96
N GLY A 235 27.59 13.88 17.17
CA GLY A 235 28.06 12.57 17.62
C GLY A 235 26.99 11.46 17.61
N VAL A 236 25.71 11.79 17.44
CA VAL A 236 24.67 10.78 17.20
C VAL A 236 24.69 10.37 15.72
N PRO A 237 24.83 9.07 15.41
CA PRO A 237 24.82 8.60 14.03
C PRO A 237 23.48 8.89 13.33
N ARG A 238 23.56 9.25 12.04
CA ARG A 238 22.39 9.38 11.17
C ARG A 238 22.51 8.43 10.00
N VAL A 239 21.47 7.65 9.74
CA VAL A 239 21.43 6.68 8.65
C VAL A 239 20.44 7.17 7.60
N LEU A 240 20.88 7.26 6.35
CA LEU A 240 20.00 7.46 5.20
C LEU A 240 19.79 6.12 4.50
N ILE A 241 18.54 5.73 4.25
CA ILE A 241 18.20 4.64 3.33
C ILE A 241 17.28 5.24 2.25
N ASN A 242 17.83 5.52 1.08
CA ASN A 242 17.09 6.23 0.04
C ASN A 242 17.69 5.98 -1.35
N MET A 243 16.89 6.15 -2.40
CA MET A 243 17.37 6.01 -3.78
C MET A 243 18.48 7.01 -4.13
N GLU A 244 18.47 8.18 -3.49
CA GLU A 244 19.40 9.26 -3.74
C GLU A 244 19.86 9.90 -2.44
N ARG A 245 21.00 10.60 -2.51
CA ARG A 245 21.47 11.42 -1.40
C ARG A 245 20.62 12.68 -1.29
N VAL A 246 20.23 13.04 -0.07
CA VAL A 246 19.30 14.14 0.19
C VAL A 246 19.72 15.00 1.38
N GLY A 247 19.32 16.27 1.33
CA GLY A 247 19.60 17.26 2.36
C GLY A 247 21.10 17.35 2.73
N GLY A 248 21.36 17.55 4.02
CA GLY A 248 22.71 17.56 4.58
C GLY A 248 23.19 16.21 5.11
N LEU A 249 22.67 15.07 4.63
CA LEU A 249 23.11 13.75 5.08
C LEU A 249 24.40 13.35 4.34
N GLY A 250 25.39 12.84 5.08
CA GLY A 250 26.76 12.60 4.60
C GLY A 250 27.72 13.77 4.82
N SER A 251 27.27 14.82 5.53
CA SER A 251 28.14 15.94 5.93
C SER A 251 28.71 15.78 7.34
N ARG A 252 28.29 14.76 8.11
CA ARG A 252 28.91 14.38 9.38
C ARG A 252 29.76 13.12 9.22
N SER A 253 30.81 13.02 10.04
CA SER A 253 31.76 11.90 10.02
C SER A 253 31.11 10.53 10.23
N ASP A 254 29.99 10.51 10.96
CA ASP A 254 29.25 9.31 11.40
C ASP A 254 27.90 9.16 10.70
N ASP A 255 27.67 9.90 9.60
CA ASP A 255 26.55 9.64 8.72
C ASP A 255 26.82 8.38 7.88
N VAL A 256 25.80 7.52 7.76
CA VAL A 256 25.84 6.31 6.91
C VAL A 256 24.80 6.43 5.82
N LEU A 257 25.22 6.31 4.57
CA LEU A 257 24.34 6.40 3.40
C LEU A 257 24.18 5.01 2.76
N VAL A 258 22.97 4.48 2.79
CA VAL A 258 22.55 3.28 2.07
C VAL A 258 21.75 3.73 0.87
N ILE A 259 22.43 3.83 -0.27
CA ILE A 259 21.81 4.29 -1.51
C ILE A 259 21.18 3.11 -2.25
N GLY A 260 19.87 3.17 -2.46
CA GLY A 260 19.07 2.14 -3.10
C GLY A 260 17.67 2.02 -2.51
N ASP A 261 17.03 0.89 -2.81
CA ASP A 261 15.66 0.58 -2.37
C ASP A 261 15.55 0.53 -0.83
N CYS A 262 14.46 1.11 -0.31
CA CYS A 262 14.23 1.22 1.13
C CYS A 262 14.02 -0.15 1.79
N ASP A 263 13.24 -1.03 1.17
CA ASP A 263 12.95 -2.35 1.73
C ASP A 263 14.22 -3.22 1.76
N ALA A 264 15.03 -3.18 0.69
CA ALA A 264 16.32 -3.86 0.64
C ALA A 264 17.29 -3.33 1.71
N GLY A 265 17.39 -2.01 1.88
CA GLY A 265 18.23 -1.38 2.89
C GLY A 265 17.80 -1.74 4.32
N VAL A 266 16.50 -1.75 4.59
CA VAL A 266 15.93 -2.15 5.88
C VAL A 266 16.17 -3.64 6.15
N ARG A 267 16.00 -4.53 5.17
CA ARG A 267 16.34 -5.95 5.31
C ARG A 267 17.81 -6.15 5.65
N LYS A 268 18.71 -5.39 5.02
CA LYS A 268 20.14 -5.41 5.34
C LYS A 268 20.39 -4.98 6.80
N PHE A 269 19.73 -3.91 7.26
CA PHE A 269 19.80 -3.47 8.66
C PHE A 269 19.30 -4.57 9.60
N ALA A 270 18.10 -5.10 9.36
CA ALA A 270 17.51 -6.14 10.18
C ALA A 270 18.40 -7.38 10.24
N LYS A 271 19.00 -7.81 9.12
CA LYS A 271 19.97 -8.91 9.08
C LYS A 271 21.20 -8.63 9.95
N ALA A 272 21.78 -7.43 9.88
CA ALA A 272 22.93 -7.05 10.72
C ALA A 272 22.57 -7.01 12.22
N MET A 273 21.32 -6.67 12.54
CA MET A 273 20.79 -6.73 13.90
C MET A 273 20.49 -8.15 14.37
N GLY A 274 20.28 -9.11 13.46
CA GLY A 274 19.79 -10.45 13.76
C GLY A 274 18.26 -10.53 13.87
N TRP A 275 17.55 -9.61 13.22
CA TRP A 275 16.09 -9.44 13.26
C TRP A 275 15.41 -9.81 11.94
N GLY A 276 16.13 -10.44 11.00
CA GLY A 276 15.62 -10.71 9.65
C GLY A 276 14.32 -11.53 9.65
N GLU A 277 14.32 -12.68 10.32
CA GLU A 277 13.14 -13.56 10.39
C GLU A 277 11.96 -12.91 11.13
N GLU A 278 12.24 -12.20 12.23
CA GLU A 278 11.22 -11.49 13.01
C GLU A 278 10.58 -10.36 12.21
N LEU A 279 11.36 -9.64 11.40
CA LEU A 279 10.87 -8.59 10.52
C LEU A 279 9.95 -9.16 9.43
N GLU A 280 10.35 -10.25 8.76
CA GLU A 280 9.54 -10.88 7.71
C GLU A 280 8.24 -11.45 8.30
N ALA A 281 8.30 -12.09 9.48
CA ALA A 281 7.12 -12.59 10.17
C ALA A 281 6.14 -11.45 10.53
N LEU A 282 6.66 -10.36 11.09
CA LEU A 282 5.85 -9.18 11.43
C LEU A 282 5.26 -8.51 10.19
N TRP A 283 6.01 -8.43 9.10
CA TRP A 283 5.46 -7.94 7.84
C TRP A 283 4.35 -8.85 7.32
N GLU A 284 4.48 -10.17 7.49
CA GLU A 284 3.47 -11.13 7.04
C GLU A 284 2.16 -11.06 7.82
N GLU A 285 2.18 -10.63 9.09
CA GLU A 285 0.95 -10.33 9.84
C GLU A 285 0.08 -9.24 9.20
N THR A 286 0.67 -8.37 8.37
CA THR A 286 -0.07 -7.33 7.63
C THR A 286 -0.71 -7.84 6.34
N ASN A 287 -0.59 -9.14 6.02
CA ASN A 287 -1.14 -9.70 4.79
C ASN A 287 -2.67 -9.76 4.83
N PRO A 288 -3.40 -9.02 3.96
CA PRO A 288 -4.86 -9.03 3.95
C PRO A 288 -5.46 -10.37 3.48
N ASP A 289 -4.71 -11.16 2.69
CA ASP A 289 -5.13 -12.49 2.23
C ASP A 289 -3.88 -13.38 1.98
N PRO A 290 -3.49 -14.22 2.95
CA PRO A 290 -2.35 -15.13 2.80
C PRO A 290 -2.49 -16.14 1.66
N GLN A 291 -3.71 -16.57 1.33
CA GLN A 291 -3.95 -17.63 0.34
C GLN A 291 -3.83 -17.09 -1.08
N LYS A 292 -4.48 -15.96 -1.37
CA LYS A 292 -4.42 -15.32 -2.69
C LYS A 292 -3.01 -14.92 -3.08
N ARG A 293 -2.18 -14.49 -2.12
CA ARG A 293 -0.80 -14.09 -2.41
C ARG A 293 0.16 -15.28 -2.55
N ALA A 294 -0.11 -16.41 -1.90
CA ALA A 294 0.61 -17.66 -2.16
C ALA A 294 0.38 -18.14 -3.61
N GLU A 295 -0.83 -17.90 -4.16
CA GLU A 295 -1.16 -18.15 -5.56
C GLU A 295 -0.48 -17.15 -6.52
N GLU A 296 -0.43 -15.86 -6.18
CA GLU A 296 0.26 -14.84 -6.99
C GLU A 296 1.80 -14.99 -7.00
N ASN A 297 2.38 -15.48 -5.90
CA ASN A 297 3.82 -15.75 -5.78
C ASN A 297 4.21 -17.17 -6.24
N ALA A 298 3.25 -17.99 -6.68
CA ALA A 298 3.56 -19.27 -7.27
C ALA A 298 4.36 -19.06 -8.57
N PRO A 299 5.33 -19.94 -8.89
CA PRO A 299 6.09 -19.83 -10.13
C PRO A 299 5.14 -19.73 -11.33
N LEU A 300 5.35 -18.73 -12.19
CA LEU A 300 4.59 -18.62 -13.44
C LEU A 300 4.78 -19.91 -14.24
N GLN A 301 3.69 -20.64 -14.45
CA GLN A 301 3.69 -21.84 -15.30
C GLN A 301 4.33 -21.50 -16.65
N THR A 302 5.29 -22.33 -17.05
CA THR A 302 5.95 -22.25 -18.35
C THR A 302 4.94 -22.44 -19.48
N ARG A 303 5.28 -21.99 -20.70
CA ARG A 303 4.39 -22.14 -21.87
C ARG A 303 4.00 -23.59 -22.13
N ASP A 304 4.92 -24.52 -21.85
CA ASP A 304 4.70 -25.95 -22.05
C ASP A 304 3.78 -26.54 -20.97
N GLU A 305 3.89 -26.09 -19.71
CA GLU A 305 2.95 -26.47 -18.63
C GLU A 305 1.53 -25.97 -18.93
N ARG A 306 1.37 -24.74 -19.43
CA ARG A 306 0.06 -24.20 -19.81
C ARG A 306 -0.58 -24.95 -20.98
N LEU A 307 0.23 -25.31 -21.98
CA LEU A 307 -0.24 -26.12 -23.12
C LEU A 307 -0.66 -27.52 -22.66
N GLN A 308 0.05 -28.11 -21.70
CA GLN A 308 -0.30 -29.41 -21.15
C GLN A 308 -1.61 -29.35 -20.36
N ASP A 309 -1.79 -28.36 -19.48
CA ASP A 309 -3.03 -28.17 -18.73
C ASP A 309 -4.25 -27.94 -19.67
N GLU A 310 -4.05 -27.21 -20.77
CA GLU A 310 -5.11 -26.96 -21.76
C GLU A 310 -5.45 -28.22 -22.57
N VAL A 311 -4.44 -29.02 -22.93
CA VAL A 311 -4.63 -30.34 -23.58
C VAL A 311 -5.38 -31.29 -22.64
N ASP A 312 -5.00 -31.35 -21.36
CA ASP A 312 -5.63 -32.24 -20.38
C ASP A 312 -7.09 -31.83 -20.15
N ARG A 313 -7.35 -30.52 -20.03
CA ARG A 313 -8.71 -29.99 -19.90
C ARG A 313 -9.59 -30.28 -21.12
N LEU A 314 -9.07 -30.08 -22.33
CA LEU A 314 -9.80 -30.38 -23.57
C LEU A 314 -10.05 -31.88 -23.70
N THR A 315 -9.12 -32.72 -23.26
CA THR A 315 -9.27 -34.18 -23.27
C THR A 315 -10.40 -34.61 -22.33
N GLU A 316 -10.45 -34.06 -21.11
CA GLU A 316 -11.57 -34.32 -20.18
C GLU A 316 -12.93 -33.87 -20.72
N GLU A 317 -12.98 -32.74 -21.43
CA GLU A 317 -14.21 -32.20 -21.99
C GLU A 317 -14.69 -33.03 -23.19
N VAL A 318 -13.77 -33.51 -24.02
CA VAL A 318 -14.05 -34.47 -25.11
C VAL A 318 -14.57 -35.79 -24.54
N ASP A 319 -13.90 -36.36 -23.53
CA ASP A 319 -14.32 -37.62 -22.89
C ASP A 319 -15.72 -37.49 -22.28
N ARG A 320 -16.01 -36.36 -21.64
CA ARG A 320 -17.34 -36.07 -21.09
C ARG A 320 -18.41 -35.99 -22.19
N THR A 321 -18.08 -35.38 -23.32
CA THR A 321 -19.00 -35.22 -24.46
C THR A 321 -19.24 -36.55 -25.17
N LEU A 322 -18.20 -37.36 -25.35
CA LEU A 322 -18.31 -38.71 -25.92
C LEU A 322 -19.13 -39.63 -25.00
N GLY A 323 -18.87 -39.59 -23.68
CA GLY A 323 -19.64 -40.35 -22.70
C GLY A 323 -21.13 -39.96 -22.65
N LEU A 324 -21.45 -38.68 -22.83
CA LEU A 324 -22.84 -38.21 -22.98
C LEU A 324 -23.49 -38.72 -24.28
N THR A 325 -22.72 -38.80 -25.37
CA THR A 325 -23.19 -39.28 -26.67
C THR A 325 -23.48 -40.79 -26.62
N ASP A 326 -22.61 -41.57 -25.99
CA ASP A 326 -22.81 -43.01 -25.78
C ASP A 326 -24.01 -43.30 -24.87
N ALA A 327 -24.16 -42.54 -23.79
CA ALA A 327 -25.32 -42.64 -22.91
C ALA A 327 -26.63 -42.31 -23.65
N TYR A 328 -26.63 -41.29 -24.52
CA TYR A 328 -27.78 -40.94 -25.34
C TYR A 328 -28.10 -42.02 -26.37
N GLN A 329 -27.10 -42.54 -27.09
CA GLN A 329 -27.28 -43.61 -28.07
C GLN A 329 -27.82 -44.89 -27.44
N ASN A 330 -27.32 -45.27 -26.26
CA ASN A 330 -27.82 -46.42 -25.52
C ASN A 330 -29.29 -46.22 -25.10
N LYS A 331 -29.65 -45.02 -24.62
CA LYS A 331 -31.02 -44.71 -24.20
C LYS A 331 -32.02 -44.69 -25.37
N VAL A 332 -31.59 -44.26 -26.55
CA VAL A 332 -32.39 -44.33 -27.78
C VAL A 332 -32.58 -45.78 -28.22
N ARG A 333 -31.52 -46.59 -28.13
CA ARG A 333 -31.56 -48.03 -28.47
C ARG A 333 -32.49 -48.81 -27.56
N GLU A 334 -32.40 -48.61 -26.25
CA GLU A 334 -33.32 -49.22 -25.28
C GLU A 334 -34.78 -48.82 -25.54
N LYS A 335 -35.03 -47.55 -25.89
CA LYS A 335 -36.38 -47.09 -26.25
C LYS A 335 -36.91 -47.77 -27.51
N LEU A 336 -36.10 -47.89 -28.56
CA LEU A 336 -36.47 -48.57 -29.80
C LEU A 336 -36.75 -50.06 -29.56
N GLU A 337 -35.91 -50.74 -28.79
CA GLU A 337 -36.11 -52.15 -28.41
C GLU A 337 -37.37 -52.36 -27.54
N SER A 338 -37.70 -51.39 -26.67
CA SER A 338 -38.93 -51.43 -25.88
C SER A 338 -40.20 -51.22 -26.73
N HIS A 339 -40.12 -50.38 -27.77
CA HIS A 339 -41.22 -50.12 -28.69
C HIS A 339 -41.51 -51.33 -29.60
N ASP A 340 -40.48 -52.02 -30.08
CA ASP A 340 -40.62 -53.25 -30.85
C ASP A 340 -41.23 -54.41 -30.03
N LYS A 341 -40.91 -54.49 -28.73
CA LYS A 341 -41.56 -55.47 -27.83
C LYS A 341 -43.03 -55.14 -27.57
N ALA A 342 -43.40 -53.86 -27.45
CA ALA A 342 -44.78 -53.43 -27.26
C ALA A 342 -45.62 -53.65 -28.53
N HIS A 343 -45.07 -53.41 -29.72
CA HIS A 343 -45.77 -53.60 -30.99
C HIS A 343 -46.01 -55.09 -31.32
N ARG A 344 -45.11 -55.99 -30.93
CA ARG A 344 -45.33 -57.45 -31.02
C ARG A 344 -46.39 -57.97 -30.05
N GLN A 345 -46.63 -57.29 -28.92
CA GLN A 345 -47.72 -57.65 -28.01
C GLN A 345 -49.09 -57.11 -28.44
N SER A 346 -49.15 -56.00 -29.20
CA SER A 346 -50.42 -55.44 -29.68
C SER A 346 -50.98 -56.16 -30.91
N GLU A 347 -50.14 -56.70 -31.80
CA GLU A 347 -50.61 -57.49 -32.95
C GLU A 347 -51.24 -58.84 -32.56
N ASP A 348 -50.97 -59.35 -31.35
CA ASP A 348 -51.61 -60.56 -30.80
C ASP A 348 -53.00 -60.28 -30.16
N LEU A 349 -53.39 -59.00 -30.00
CA LEU A 349 -54.66 -58.60 -29.35
C LEU A 349 -55.77 -58.20 -30.35
N ASP A 350 -55.44 -57.96 -31.62
CA ASP A 350 -56.42 -57.59 -32.67
C ASP A 350 -57.29 -58.78 -33.14
N HIS A 351 -57.05 -59.99 -32.65
CA HIS A 351 -57.92 -61.15 -32.89
C HIS A 351 -59.05 -61.35 -31.85
N VAL A 352 -59.16 -60.50 -30.81
CA VAL A 352 -60.05 -60.79 -29.66
C VAL A 352 -61.35 -59.95 -29.60
N PHE A 353 -61.47 -58.77 -30.23
CA PHE A 353 -62.68 -57.92 -30.06
C PHE A 353 -63.22 -57.23 -31.35
N PRO A 354 -64.02 -57.91 -32.19
CA PRO A 354 -64.56 -57.36 -33.44
C PRO A 354 -65.81 -56.44 -33.32
N HIS A 355 -66.21 -55.95 -32.14
CA HIS A 355 -67.55 -55.34 -31.96
C HIS A 355 -67.61 -53.81 -31.83
N LEU A 356 -66.48 -53.10 -31.87
CA LEU A 356 -66.45 -51.65 -31.63
C LEU A 356 -66.40 -50.78 -32.89
N ALA A 357 -66.76 -51.32 -34.05
CA ALA A 357 -66.95 -50.57 -35.29
C ALA A 357 -68.42 -50.51 -35.68
N ARG A 358 -69.16 -49.50 -35.17
CA ARG A 358 -70.22 -48.76 -35.89
C ARG A 358 -71.01 -47.85 -34.95
N LYS A 359 -70.85 -46.53 -35.12
CA LYS A 359 -71.95 -45.59 -35.40
C LYS A 359 -71.38 -44.22 -35.79
N LEU A 360 -71.26 -44.03 -37.10
CA LEU A 360 -71.28 -42.73 -37.79
C LEU A 360 -72.73 -42.47 -38.24
N SER A 361 -73.24 -41.26 -38.01
CA SER A 361 -74.16 -40.47 -38.88
C SER A 361 -75.09 -39.56 -38.07
N HIS A 362 -74.75 -38.27 -37.97
CA HIS A 362 -75.47 -37.19 -38.67
C HIS A 362 -74.67 -35.90 -38.65
#